data_AF-A0A929I3V0-F1
#
_entry.id   AF-A0A929I3V0-F1
#
_cell.length_a   1.000
_cell.length_b   1.000
_cell.length_c   1.000
_cell.angle_alpha   90.00
_cell.angle_beta   90.00
_cell.angle_gamma   90.00
#
_symmetry.space_group_name_H-M   'P 1'
#
loop_
_entity.id
_entity.type
_entity.pdbx_description
1 polymer ?
#
loop_
_entity_poly.entity_id
_entity_poly.type
_entity_poly.pdbx_seq_one_letter_code
_entity_poly.pdbx_strand_id
1 'polypeptide(L)'
;MEKITQRAKGLARCYGACAVGVATIETLEGGPPSTDLSYVLPGAKSAISFAVSLDQTHIESWFNKQSHESHFKDNIQANVIASGISLELANYLGQKGYRSIPLTANTAYREESKNGRYDEIPPISHRYLAVRSGVGFFGLSGNVLTKTEGAAII
;
A
#
# COMPACT_ATOMS: atom_id res chain seq x y z
N MET A 1 22.79 1.69 -1.06
CA MET A 1 21.32 1.86 -1.06
C MET A 1 20.65 1.19 -2.26
N GLU A 2 21.09 1.46 -3.49
CA GLU A 2 20.44 0.90 -4.69
C GLU A 2 20.31 -0.63 -4.70
N LYS A 3 21.36 -1.36 -4.30
CA LYS A 3 21.34 -2.84 -4.22
C LYS A 3 20.29 -3.38 -3.23
N ILE A 4 20.09 -2.73 -2.07
CA ILE A 4 19.08 -3.19 -1.10
C ILE A 4 17.67 -2.85 -1.58
N THR A 5 17.48 -1.68 -2.19
CA THR A 5 16.21 -1.28 -2.79
C THR A 5 15.77 -2.26 -3.87
N GLN A 6 16.65 -2.60 -4.80
CA GLN A 6 16.32 -3.57 -5.85
C GLN A 6 16.01 -4.96 -5.29
N ARG A 7 16.73 -5.38 -4.24
CA ARG A 7 16.47 -6.67 -3.59
C ARG A 7 15.12 -6.69 -2.88
N ALA A 8 14.75 -5.62 -2.17
CA ALA A 8 13.45 -5.51 -1.52
C ALA A 8 12.30 -5.48 -2.56
N LYS A 9 12.44 -4.73 -3.65
CA LYS A 9 11.48 -4.75 -4.76
C LYS A 9 11.37 -6.13 -5.41
N GLY A 10 12.49 -6.82 -5.57
CA GLY A 10 12.54 -8.20 -6.07
C GLY A 10 11.78 -9.16 -5.17
N LEU A 11 11.99 -9.10 -3.85
CA LEU A 11 11.28 -9.93 -2.87
C LEU A 11 9.77 -9.70 -2.92
N ALA A 12 9.33 -8.44 -2.93
CA ALA A 12 7.91 -8.10 -3.03
C ALA A 12 7.26 -8.72 -4.28
N ARG A 13 7.93 -8.66 -5.44
CA ARG A 13 7.47 -9.31 -6.67
C ARG A 13 7.46 -10.84 -6.57
N CYS A 14 8.50 -11.44 -5.99
CA CYS A 14 8.55 -12.89 -5.78
C CYS A 14 7.41 -13.39 -4.89
N TYR A 15 6.91 -12.55 -3.99
CA TYR A 15 5.78 -12.86 -3.10
C TYR A 15 4.41 -12.48 -3.67
N GLY A 16 4.34 -11.99 -4.91
CA GLY A 16 3.07 -11.76 -5.62
C GLY A 16 2.66 -10.31 -5.82
N ALA A 17 3.53 -9.32 -5.51
CA ALA A 17 3.23 -7.93 -5.86
C ALA A 17 3.28 -7.72 -7.38
N CYS A 18 2.21 -7.16 -7.97
CA CYS A 18 2.14 -6.82 -9.40
C CYS A 18 2.88 -5.51 -9.73
N ALA A 19 2.97 -4.59 -8.76
CA ALA A 19 3.71 -3.34 -8.88
C ALA A 19 4.42 -3.00 -7.57
N VAL A 20 5.60 -2.36 -7.66
CA VAL A 20 6.41 -2.00 -6.48
C VAL A 20 7.19 -0.71 -6.73
N GLY A 21 7.06 0.22 -5.79
CA GLY A 21 7.66 1.54 -5.80
C GLY A 21 8.36 1.87 -4.49
N VAL A 22 9.15 2.94 -4.50
CA VAL A 22 9.68 3.56 -3.27
C VAL A 22 9.33 5.03 -3.29
N ALA A 23 8.72 5.51 -2.22
CA ALA A 23 8.58 6.94 -1.95
C ALA A 23 9.61 7.36 -0.91
N THR A 24 10.24 8.51 -1.09
CA THR A 24 11.12 9.17 -0.11
C THR A 24 10.47 10.41 0.46
N ILE A 25 11.01 10.97 1.55
CA ILE A 25 10.52 12.22 2.12
C ILE A 25 10.51 13.37 1.11
N GLU A 26 11.49 13.42 0.20
CA GLU A 26 11.58 14.42 -0.87
C GLU A 26 10.44 14.22 -1.89
N THR A 27 10.13 12.96 -2.26
CA THR A 27 9.01 12.70 -3.16
C THR A 27 7.65 12.96 -2.51
N LEU A 28 7.56 12.95 -1.17
CA LEU A 28 6.33 13.16 -0.41
C LEU A 28 6.15 14.61 0.05
N GLU A 29 7.11 15.49 -0.24
CA GLU A 29 7.07 16.90 0.12
C GLU A 29 5.83 17.60 -0.46
N GLY A 30 5.20 18.47 0.34
CA GLY A 30 3.96 19.16 -0.01
C GLY A 30 2.69 18.30 0.04
N GLY A 31 2.80 17.02 0.43
CA GLY A 31 1.66 16.14 0.65
C GLY A 31 0.87 16.46 1.93
N PRO A 32 -0.33 15.87 2.09
CA PRO A 32 -1.15 16.06 3.29
C PRO A 32 -0.49 15.45 4.54
N PRO A 33 -0.99 15.72 5.76
CA PRO A 33 -0.43 15.14 7.00
C PRO A 33 -0.29 13.61 6.97
N SER A 34 -1.17 12.92 6.24
CA SER A 34 -1.15 11.47 6.04
C SER A 34 -0.02 10.97 5.13
N THR A 35 0.86 11.82 4.59
CA THR A 35 2.11 11.40 3.94
C THR A 35 3.35 11.54 4.84
N ASP A 36 3.18 12.05 6.07
CA ASP A 36 4.26 12.10 7.05
C ASP A 36 4.59 10.69 7.56
N LEU A 37 5.73 10.16 7.07
CA LEU A 37 6.23 8.84 7.46
C LEU A 37 6.61 8.77 8.95
N SER A 38 6.99 9.90 9.54
CA SER A 38 7.47 9.95 10.91
C SER A 38 6.38 9.66 11.94
N TYR A 39 5.13 9.81 11.53
CA TYR A 39 3.95 9.45 12.32
C TYR A 39 3.94 7.98 12.73
N VAL A 40 4.28 7.09 11.79
CA VAL A 40 4.34 5.64 12.04
C VAL A 40 5.71 5.25 12.57
N LEU A 41 6.78 5.78 11.95
CA LEU A 41 8.15 5.42 12.25
C LEU A 41 9.01 6.69 12.38
N PRO A 42 9.30 7.16 13.61
CA PRO A 42 10.10 8.36 13.82
C PRO A 42 11.42 8.30 13.04
N GLY A 43 11.73 9.35 12.28
CA GLY A 43 12.96 9.42 11.47
C GLY A 43 12.95 8.57 10.18
N ALA A 44 11.83 7.96 9.80
CA ALA A 44 11.70 7.29 8.50
C ALA A 44 12.07 8.20 7.33
N LYS A 45 12.82 7.66 6.36
CA LYS A 45 13.29 8.39 5.17
C LYS A 45 12.61 7.95 3.88
N SER A 46 11.98 6.78 3.90
CA SER A 46 11.33 6.21 2.73
C SER A 46 10.27 5.18 3.12
N ALA A 47 9.33 4.94 2.22
CA ALA A 47 8.37 3.85 2.28
C ALA A 47 8.48 3.00 1.01
N ILE A 48 8.46 1.67 1.17
CA ILE A 48 8.26 0.74 0.05
C ILE A 48 6.75 0.53 -0.06
N SER A 49 6.20 0.84 -1.22
CA SER A 49 4.78 0.63 -1.53
C SER A 49 4.68 -0.38 -2.66
N PHE A 50 3.65 -1.20 -2.62
CA PHE A 50 3.40 -2.25 -3.59
C PHE A 50 1.90 -2.46 -3.74
N ALA A 51 1.51 -3.15 -4.81
CA ALA A 51 0.14 -3.54 -5.09
C ALA A 51 0.05 -5.06 -5.28
N VAL A 52 -1.05 -5.66 -4.81
CA VAL A 52 -1.42 -7.05 -5.10
C VAL A 52 -2.70 -7.04 -5.94
N SER A 53 -2.69 -7.73 -7.08
CA SER A 53 -3.83 -7.77 -7.99
C SER A 53 -4.97 -8.62 -7.45
N LEU A 54 -6.19 -8.17 -7.66
CA LEU A 54 -7.41 -8.96 -7.54
C LEU A 54 -7.67 -9.74 -8.84
N ASP A 55 -8.36 -10.87 -8.74
CA ASP A 55 -8.81 -11.63 -9.91
C ASP A 55 -9.94 -10.88 -10.63
N GLN A 56 -9.59 -10.28 -11.77
CA GLN A 56 -10.50 -9.49 -12.57
C GLN A 56 -11.69 -10.31 -13.14
N THR A 57 -11.56 -11.63 -13.23
CA THR A 57 -12.66 -12.49 -13.71
C THR A 57 -13.87 -12.48 -12.77
N HIS A 58 -13.69 -12.07 -11.51
CA HIS A 58 -14.76 -11.99 -10.51
C HIS A 58 -15.50 -10.64 -10.52
N ILE A 59 -14.97 -9.62 -11.23
CA ILE A 59 -15.49 -8.25 -11.20
C ILE A 59 -16.87 -8.17 -11.86
N GLU A 60 -17.05 -8.79 -13.01
CA GLU A 60 -18.31 -8.72 -13.76
C GLU A 60 -19.47 -9.34 -12.96
N SER A 61 -19.26 -10.53 -12.38
CA SER A 61 -20.27 -11.20 -11.56
C SER A 61 -20.64 -10.40 -10.31
N TRP A 62 -19.68 -9.67 -9.73
CA TRP A 62 -19.91 -8.80 -8.59
C TRP A 62 -20.81 -7.62 -8.96
N PHE A 63 -20.48 -6.88 -10.02
CA PHE A 63 -21.27 -5.72 -10.44
C PHE A 63 -22.66 -6.11 -10.96
N ASN A 64 -22.79 -7.28 -11.59
CA ASN A 64 -24.07 -7.84 -12.01
C ASN A 64 -24.87 -8.49 -10.87
N LYS A 65 -24.35 -8.48 -9.64
CA LYS A 65 -24.98 -9.07 -8.44
C LYS A 65 -25.28 -10.57 -8.57
N GLN A 66 -24.53 -11.27 -9.41
CA GLN A 66 -24.69 -12.71 -9.63
C GLN A 66 -23.97 -13.52 -8.55
N SER A 67 -22.76 -13.10 -8.16
CA SER A 67 -22.00 -13.71 -7.08
C SER A 67 -21.15 -12.66 -6.38
N HIS A 68 -21.33 -12.54 -5.07
CA HIS A 68 -20.50 -11.71 -4.22
C HIS A 68 -19.32 -12.49 -3.61
N GLU A 69 -19.49 -13.81 -3.46
CA GLU A 69 -18.60 -14.66 -2.69
C GLU A 69 -17.20 -14.75 -3.30
N SER A 70 -17.09 -14.91 -4.63
CA SER A 70 -15.79 -15.08 -5.30
C SER A 70 -14.91 -13.84 -5.15
N HIS A 71 -15.45 -12.66 -5.44
CA HIS A 71 -14.71 -11.40 -5.28
C HIS A 71 -14.39 -11.11 -3.80
N PHE A 72 -15.30 -11.44 -2.87
CA PHE A 72 -15.04 -11.27 -1.45
C PHE A 72 -13.90 -12.17 -0.95
N LYS A 73 -13.88 -13.45 -1.35
CA LYS A 73 -12.79 -14.38 -1.02
C LYS A 73 -11.45 -13.92 -1.61
N ASP A 74 -11.46 -13.51 -2.87
CA ASP A 74 -10.27 -12.97 -3.54
C ASP A 74 -9.74 -11.71 -2.84
N ASN A 75 -10.62 -10.78 -2.47
CA ASN A 75 -10.26 -9.59 -1.70
C ASN A 75 -9.59 -9.93 -0.36
N ILE A 76 -10.13 -10.90 0.39
CA ILE A 76 -9.53 -11.38 1.64
C ILE A 76 -8.14 -11.97 1.36
N GLN A 77 -8.01 -12.83 0.36
CA GLN A 77 -6.75 -13.47 0.00
C GLN A 77 -5.68 -12.44 -0.38
N ALA A 78 -6.02 -11.47 -1.23
CA ALA A 78 -5.11 -10.40 -1.61
C ALA A 78 -4.66 -9.54 -0.41
N ASN A 79 -5.56 -9.21 0.52
CA ASN A 79 -5.20 -8.50 1.75
C ASN A 79 -4.28 -9.31 2.67
N VAL A 80 -4.51 -10.62 2.79
CA VAL A 80 -3.64 -11.52 3.56
C VAL A 80 -2.24 -11.58 2.94
N ILE A 81 -2.17 -11.73 1.62
CA ILE A 81 -0.90 -11.71 0.87
C ILE A 81 -0.19 -10.36 1.07
N ALA A 82 -0.88 -9.25 0.87
CA ALA A 82 -0.31 -7.91 1.02
C ALA A 82 0.24 -7.67 2.43
N SER A 83 -0.49 -8.09 3.46
CA SER A 83 -0.04 -8.01 4.86
C SER A 83 1.20 -8.87 5.11
N GLY A 84 1.23 -10.10 4.56
CA GLY A 84 2.39 -10.98 4.61
C GLY A 84 3.62 -10.40 3.93
N ILE A 85 3.47 -9.85 2.72
CA ILE A 85 4.56 -9.15 2.00
C ILE A 85 5.09 -8.01 2.87
N SER A 86 4.21 -7.20 3.46
CA SER A 86 4.66 -6.08 4.30
C SER A 86 5.48 -6.54 5.49
N LEU A 87 5.04 -7.60 6.19
CA LEU A 87 5.75 -8.18 7.33
C LEU A 87 7.13 -8.71 6.93
N GLU A 88 7.17 -9.49 5.85
CA GLU A 88 8.42 -10.09 5.36
C GLU A 88 9.44 -9.05 4.89
N LEU A 89 8.98 -8.00 4.21
CA LEU A 89 9.86 -6.90 3.81
C LEU A 89 10.44 -6.17 5.02
N ALA A 90 9.61 -5.88 6.04
CA ALA A 90 10.08 -5.22 7.25
C ALA A 90 11.10 -6.08 8.00
N ASN A 91 10.85 -7.38 8.13
CA ASN A 91 11.77 -8.35 8.73
C ASN A 91 13.10 -8.43 7.95
N TYR A 92 13.03 -8.56 6.62
CA TYR A 92 14.20 -8.60 5.76
C TYR A 92 15.06 -7.35 5.92
N LEU A 93 14.46 -6.16 5.87
CA LEU A 93 15.17 -4.89 6.05
C LEU A 93 15.77 -4.77 7.46
N GLY A 94 15.02 -5.19 8.48
CA GLY A 94 15.47 -5.24 9.87
C GLY A 94 16.72 -6.11 10.06
N GLN A 95 16.74 -7.31 9.46
CA GLN A 95 17.91 -8.20 9.45
C GLN A 95 19.13 -7.59 8.74
N LYS A 96 18.94 -6.58 7.88
CA LYS A 96 20.01 -5.81 7.23
C LYS A 96 20.38 -4.53 7.97
N GLY A 97 19.82 -4.32 9.17
CA GLY A 97 20.10 -3.15 10.01
C GLY A 97 19.25 -1.92 9.71
N TYR A 98 18.19 -2.05 8.89
CA TYR A 98 17.29 -0.96 8.56
C TYR A 98 15.98 -1.10 9.33
N ARG A 99 15.80 -0.25 10.34
CA ARG A 99 14.56 -0.20 11.13
C ARG A 99 13.37 0.04 10.19
N SER A 100 12.42 -0.88 10.21
CA SER A 100 11.27 -0.91 9.31
C SER A 100 10.03 -1.36 10.08
N ILE A 101 8.86 -0.79 9.77
CA ILE A 101 7.57 -1.17 10.36
C ILE A 101 6.67 -1.67 9.23
N PRO A 102 6.08 -2.87 9.34
CA PRO A 102 5.10 -3.33 8.38
C PRO A 102 3.77 -2.61 8.58
N LEU A 103 3.04 -2.41 7.49
CA LEU A 103 1.72 -1.79 7.48
C LEU A 103 0.70 -2.77 6.92
N THR A 104 -0.47 -2.79 7.53
CA THR A 104 -1.64 -3.51 7.03
C THR A 104 -2.62 -2.54 6.38
N ALA A 105 -3.73 -3.06 5.84
CA ALA A 105 -4.85 -2.20 5.43
C ALA A 105 -5.26 -1.29 6.60
N ASN A 106 -5.45 0.00 6.31
CA ASN A 106 -5.80 0.99 7.33
C ASN A 106 -7.22 0.75 7.83
N THR A 107 -7.35 0.49 9.13
CA THR A 107 -8.64 0.38 9.83
C THR A 107 -8.73 1.35 11.01
N ALA A 108 -7.81 2.32 11.06
CA ALA A 108 -7.70 3.32 12.12
C ALA A 108 -7.49 4.72 11.54
N TYR A 109 -7.86 5.73 12.33
CA TYR A 109 -7.65 7.15 12.05
C TYR A 109 -6.88 7.79 13.19
N ARG A 110 -6.18 8.89 12.88
CA ARG A 110 -5.46 9.71 13.86
C ARG A 110 -6.45 10.36 14.82
N GLU A 111 -6.02 10.59 16.06
CA GLU A 111 -6.88 11.14 17.12
C GLU A 111 -6.42 12.53 17.61
N GLU A 112 -5.28 13.04 17.12
CA GLU A 112 -4.70 14.31 17.63
C GLU A 112 -5.48 15.58 17.25
N SER A 113 -6.33 15.51 16.22
CA SER A 113 -7.05 16.69 15.73
C SER A 113 -8.22 17.06 16.65
N LYS A 114 -8.75 18.28 16.49
CA LYS A 114 -9.89 18.76 17.31
C LYS A 114 -11.13 17.87 17.19
N ASN A 115 -11.40 17.31 16.00
CA ASN A 115 -12.51 16.38 15.79
C ASN A 115 -12.07 14.91 15.97
N GLY A 116 -10.82 14.66 16.40
CA GLY A 116 -10.24 13.34 16.57
C GLY A 116 -10.40 12.46 15.34
N ARG A 117 -10.79 11.19 15.57
CA ARG A 117 -10.99 10.20 14.50
C ARG A 117 -11.99 10.59 13.41
N TYR A 118 -12.87 11.57 13.66
CA TYR A 118 -13.87 12.02 12.69
C TYR A 118 -13.29 12.90 11.58
N ASP A 119 -12.04 13.35 11.67
CA ASP A 119 -11.35 13.97 10.54
C ASP A 119 -10.85 12.93 9.52
N GLU A 120 -10.97 11.62 9.83
CA GLU A 120 -10.66 10.49 8.95
C GLU A 120 -9.26 10.53 8.33
N ILE A 121 -8.31 11.20 8.99
CA ILE A 121 -6.91 11.22 8.59
C ILE A 121 -6.32 9.87 8.97
N PRO A 122 -5.86 9.02 8.03
CA PRO A 122 -5.24 7.76 8.39
C PRO A 122 -3.86 8.00 9.02
N PRO A 123 -3.31 7.03 9.79
CA PRO A 123 -1.92 7.06 10.22
C PRO A 123 -0.97 7.37 9.08
N ILE A 124 -1.21 6.75 7.92
CA ILE A 124 -0.51 7.05 6.67
C ILE A 124 -1.38 6.68 5.48
N SER A 125 -1.34 7.44 4.39
CA SER A 125 -2.16 7.17 3.21
C SER A 125 -1.45 6.25 2.22
N HIS A 126 -1.88 4.99 2.17
CA HIS A 126 -1.38 4.01 1.19
C HIS A 126 -1.53 4.49 -0.25
N ARG A 127 -2.62 5.20 -0.56
CA ARG A 127 -2.88 5.71 -1.92
C ARG A 127 -1.88 6.78 -2.34
N TYR A 128 -1.60 7.76 -1.48
CA TYR A 128 -0.60 8.79 -1.80
C TYR A 128 0.80 8.19 -1.90
N LEU A 129 1.16 7.25 -1.01
CA LEU A 129 2.42 6.53 -1.10
C LEU A 129 2.54 5.73 -2.41
N ALA A 130 1.49 5.01 -2.81
CA ALA A 130 1.47 4.24 -4.06
C ALA A 130 1.70 5.15 -5.28
N VAL A 131 1.02 6.30 -5.33
CA VAL A 131 1.18 7.24 -6.44
C VAL A 131 2.57 7.87 -6.46
N ARG A 132 3.05 8.36 -5.31
CA ARG A 132 4.38 9.02 -5.22
C ARG A 132 5.55 8.06 -5.39
N SER A 133 5.33 6.77 -5.16
CA SER A 133 6.32 5.72 -5.38
C SER A 133 6.32 5.15 -6.80
N GLY A 134 5.35 5.54 -7.63
CA GLY A 134 5.20 5.08 -9.01
C GLY A 134 4.52 3.71 -9.15
N VAL A 135 3.85 3.20 -8.11
CA VAL A 135 3.05 1.96 -8.17
C VAL A 135 1.83 2.14 -9.09
N GLY A 136 1.23 3.33 -9.07
CA GLY A 136 0.05 3.66 -9.88
C GLY A 136 -0.20 5.16 -9.98
N PHE A 137 -1.38 5.52 -10.44
CA PHE A 137 -1.84 6.90 -10.58
C PHE A 137 -3.30 7.03 -10.14
N PHE A 138 -3.75 8.21 -9.76
CA PHE A 138 -5.16 8.41 -9.41
C PHE A 138 -6.05 8.36 -10.65
N GLY A 139 -7.11 7.55 -10.57
CA GLY A 139 -8.25 7.64 -11.48
C GLY A 139 -9.24 8.71 -11.06
N LEU A 140 -10.21 9.00 -11.94
CA LEU A 140 -11.29 9.94 -11.64
C LEU A 140 -12.15 9.50 -10.44
N SER A 141 -12.17 8.20 -10.12
CA SER A 141 -12.83 7.65 -8.94
C SER A 141 -12.10 7.92 -7.62
N GLY A 142 -10.88 8.48 -7.67
CA GLY A 142 -10.01 8.62 -6.49
C GLY A 142 -9.33 7.32 -6.05
N ASN A 143 -9.53 6.22 -6.79
CA ASN A 143 -8.76 4.98 -6.60
C ASN A 143 -7.41 5.07 -7.31
N VAL A 144 -6.43 4.33 -6.78
CA VAL A 144 -5.15 4.13 -7.46
C VAL A 144 -5.36 3.10 -8.55
N LEU A 145 -4.86 3.42 -9.74
CA LEU A 145 -4.91 2.60 -10.94
C LEU A 145 -3.50 2.17 -11.32
N THR A 146 -3.34 0.92 -11.74
CA THR A 146 -2.21 0.48 -12.55
C THR A 146 -2.61 0.43 -14.02
N LYS A 147 -1.63 0.32 -14.93
CA LYS A 147 -1.90 0.23 -16.37
C LYS A 147 -2.59 -1.08 -16.77
N THR A 148 -2.36 -2.16 -16.02
CA THR A 148 -2.79 -3.52 -16.39
C THR A 148 -3.98 -3.98 -15.57
N GLU A 149 -3.99 -3.68 -14.27
CA GLU A 149 -5.03 -4.13 -13.33
C GLU A 149 -6.11 -3.08 -13.08
N GLY A 150 -5.93 -1.84 -13.56
CA GLY A 150 -6.83 -0.74 -13.22
C GLY A 150 -6.92 -0.57 -11.71
N ALA A 151 -8.13 -0.45 -11.16
CA ALA A 151 -8.37 -0.31 -9.72
C ALA A 151 -8.46 -1.66 -8.98
N ALA A 152 -8.30 -2.78 -9.68
CA ALA A 152 -8.43 -4.13 -9.11
C ALA A 152 -7.13 -4.54 -8.39
N ILE A 153 -6.73 -3.73 -7.42
CA ILE A 153 -5.52 -3.91 -6.62
C ILE A 153 -5.79 -3.62 -5.14
N ILE A 154 -4.99 -4.24 -4.27
CA ILE A 154 -4.83 -3.94 -2.85
C ILE A 154 -3.48 -3.27 -2.63
#